data_AF-A0A7S0A0M6-F1
#
_entry.id   AF-A0A7S0A0M6-F1
#
_cell.length_a   1.000
_cell.length_b   1.000
_cell.length_c   1.000
_cell.angle_alpha   90.00
_cell.angle_beta   90.00
_cell.angle_gamma   90.00
#
_symmetry.space_group_name_H-M   'P 1'
#
loop_
_entity.id
_entity.type
_entity.pdbx_description
1 polymer ?
#
loop_
_entity_poly.entity_id
_entity_poly.type
_entity_poly.pdbx_seq_one_letter_code
_entity_poly.pdbx_strand_id
1 'polypeptide(L)'
;MVRCRVLLPSPWHACRRSIRACGVPWPQAVRGAGSEGPTRPKSLSYGLDHPYTQTYMRALHKSRSGSSAEALVDYQRALDMALEDGGPQCLEHATVMIDMARVHATMGNPGLAVECAGKGLPVFERYWGRGSRIYAEAAYDLARYYALFGKPRDALDMLYECRAAYLRHLGPDHPKTAQLLRTIQILERRTGG
;
A
#
# COMPACT_ATOMS: atom_id res chain seq x y z
N MET A 1 -6.20 -31.41 -39.80
CA MET A 1 -7.15 -30.39 -39.32
C MET A 1 -6.52 -29.67 -38.14
N VAL A 2 -6.01 -28.46 -38.39
CA VAL A 2 -5.24 -27.65 -37.43
C VAL A 2 -6.22 -26.75 -36.68
N ARG A 3 -6.22 -26.79 -35.34
CA ARG A 3 -6.77 -25.70 -34.52
C ARG A 3 -5.61 -25.04 -33.77
N CYS A 4 -5.06 -24.00 -34.40
CA CYS A 4 -4.24 -22.99 -33.72
C CYS A 4 -5.12 -22.31 -32.67
N ARG A 5 -4.83 -22.57 -31.39
CA ARG A 5 -5.35 -21.78 -30.29
C ARG A 5 -4.39 -20.61 -30.10
N VAL A 6 -4.69 -19.48 -30.74
CA VAL A 6 -3.98 -18.22 -30.52
C VAL A 6 -4.22 -17.81 -29.07
N LEU A 7 -3.29 -18.16 -28.19
CA LEU A 7 -3.16 -17.55 -26.87
C LEU A 7 -2.65 -16.13 -27.11
N LEU A 8 -3.57 -15.16 -27.19
CA LEU A 8 -3.22 -13.76 -27.14
C LEU A 8 -2.54 -13.51 -25.78
N PRO A 9 -1.29 -13.00 -25.75
CA PRO A 9 -0.64 -12.67 -24.50
C PRO A 9 -1.41 -11.54 -23.84
N SER A 10 -1.89 -11.76 -22.62
CA SER A 10 -2.55 -10.72 -21.84
C SER A 10 -1.55 -9.55 -21.64
N PRO A 11 -2.01 -8.28 -21.68
CA PRO A 11 -1.14 -7.09 -21.62
C PRO A 11 -0.22 -7.04 -20.37
N TRP A 12 -0.53 -7.87 -19.37
CA TRP A 12 0.16 -8.10 -18.10
C TRP A 12 1.64 -8.54 -18.20
N HIS A 13 2.09 -9.13 -19.32
CA HIS A 13 3.49 -9.57 -19.45
C HIS A 13 4.45 -8.50 -19.96
N ALA A 14 3.96 -7.46 -20.65
CA ALA A 14 4.79 -6.37 -21.14
C ALA A 14 5.21 -5.40 -20.02
N CYS A 15 4.34 -5.19 -19.02
CA CYS A 15 4.61 -4.28 -17.90
C CYS A 15 5.75 -4.79 -16.98
N ARG A 16 5.97 -6.13 -16.90
CA ARG A 16 7.08 -6.71 -16.10
C ARG A 16 8.49 -6.41 -16.61
N ARG A 17 8.68 -6.07 -17.90
CA ARG A 17 10.03 -5.93 -18.48
C ARG A 17 10.64 -4.54 -18.32
N SER A 18 9.86 -3.51 -18.05
CA SER A 18 10.37 -2.13 -17.91
C SER A 18 10.84 -1.76 -16.48
N ILE A 19 10.59 -2.62 -15.49
CA ILE A 19 10.70 -2.30 -14.04
C ILE A 19 12.02 -2.82 -13.44
N ARG A 20 13.12 -2.84 -14.22
CA ARG A 20 14.45 -3.26 -13.72
C ARG A 20 15.36 -2.11 -13.27
N ALA A 21 14.94 -0.85 -13.39
CA ALA A 21 15.84 0.30 -13.23
C ALA A 21 15.85 1.01 -11.86
N CYS A 22 15.04 0.60 -10.87
CA CYS A 22 14.96 1.33 -9.58
C CYS A 22 15.14 0.50 -8.31
N GLY A 23 15.60 -0.75 -8.38
CA GLY A 23 16.04 -1.52 -7.19
C GLY A 23 14.98 -1.91 -6.14
N VAL A 24 13.77 -1.35 -6.18
CA VAL A 24 12.65 -1.75 -5.31
C VAL A 24 11.64 -2.54 -6.14
N PRO A 25 11.69 -3.88 -6.11
CA PRO A 25 10.73 -4.70 -6.84
C PRO A 25 9.34 -4.55 -6.19
N TRP A 26 8.31 -4.48 -7.04
CA TRP A 26 6.95 -4.85 -6.64
C TRP A 26 7.01 -6.18 -5.88
N PRO A 27 6.15 -6.42 -4.87
CA PRO A 27 6.10 -7.70 -4.16
C PRO A 27 5.90 -8.81 -5.19
N GLN A 28 6.98 -9.48 -5.57
CA GLN A 28 6.87 -10.61 -6.46
C GLN A 28 6.13 -11.69 -5.68
N ALA A 29 5.08 -12.25 -6.28
CA ALA A 29 4.51 -13.49 -5.81
C ALA A 29 5.68 -14.46 -5.57
N VAL A 30 5.90 -14.83 -4.32
CA VAL A 30 6.95 -15.75 -3.91
C VAL A 30 6.60 -17.10 -4.53
N ARG A 31 7.09 -17.36 -5.74
CA ARG A 31 7.07 -18.70 -6.33
C ARG A 31 8.29 -19.43 -5.79
N GLY A 32 8.09 -20.10 -4.65
CA GLY A 32 9.10 -20.97 -4.06
C GLY A 32 9.13 -20.90 -2.53
N ALA A 33 8.17 -21.54 -1.88
CA ALA A 33 8.29 -22.12 -0.54
C ALA A 33 7.10 -23.07 -0.35
N GLY A 34 7.26 -24.11 0.47
CA GLY A 34 6.44 -25.31 0.55
C GLY A 34 4.93 -25.15 0.72
N SER A 35 4.26 -26.30 0.84
CA SER A 35 2.82 -26.57 0.77
C SER A 35 1.90 -25.87 1.79
N GLU A 36 2.30 -24.75 2.36
CA GLU A 36 1.45 -23.90 3.17
C GLU A 36 0.98 -22.74 2.31
N GLY A 37 -0.32 -22.71 1.97
CA GLY A 37 -0.94 -21.50 1.42
C GLY A 37 -0.62 -20.29 2.32
N PRO A 38 -0.61 -19.05 1.80
CA PRO A 38 -0.12 -17.90 2.55
C PRO A 38 -0.85 -17.78 3.89
N THR A 39 -0.16 -18.16 4.98
CA THR A 39 -0.71 -18.07 6.33
C THR A 39 -0.99 -16.60 6.61
N ARG A 40 -2.19 -16.31 7.14
CA ARG A 40 -2.56 -14.95 7.49
C ARG A 40 -1.46 -14.34 8.38
N PRO A 41 -0.97 -13.13 8.09
CA PRO A 41 0.07 -12.50 8.90
C PRO A 41 -0.31 -12.48 10.38
N LYS A 42 0.69 -12.59 11.26
CA LYS A 42 0.50 -12.49 12.71
C LYS A 42 -0.12 -11.12 13.03
N SER A 43 -1.18 -11.09 13.82
CA SER A 43 -1.68 -9.86 14.44
C SER A 43 -1.50 -9.99 15.94
N LEU A 44 -0.93 -8.95 16.53
CA LEU A 44 -0.64 -8.79 17.94
C LEU A 44 -1.82 -8.09 18.60
N SER A 45 -2.47 -8.78 19.53
CA SER A 45 -3.57 -8.21 20.32
C SER A 45 -3.01 -7.49 21.54
N TYR A 46 -2.59 -6.24 21.36
CA TYR A 46 -2.16 -5.39 22.47
C TYR A 46 -3.35 -4.84 23.25
N GLY A 47 -3.26 -4.83 24.58
CA GLY A 47 -4.21 -4.11 25.44
C GLY A 47 -4.08 -2.59 25.27
N LEU A 48 -5.09 -1.83 25.73
CA LEU A 48 -5.06 -0.36 25.69
C LEU A 48 -3.90 0.22 26.50
N ASP A 49 -3.57 -0.43 27.63
CA ASP A 49 -2.47 -0.03 28.51
C ASP A 49 -1.09 -0.51 28.04
N HIS A 50 -1.03 -1.25 26.93
CA HIS A 50 0.24 -1.74 26.40
C HIS A 50 1.11 -0.58 25.86
N PRO A 51 2.44 -0.57 26.11
CA PRO A 51 3.33 0.49 25.64
C PRO A 51 3.24 0.77 24.13
N TYR A 52 3.11 -0.28 23.31
CA TYR A 52 2.85 -0.14 21.87
C TYR A 52 1.59 0.69 21.60
N THR A 53 0.45 0.31 22.18
CA THR A 53 -0.84 0.97 21.93
C THR A 53 -0.80 2.43 22.32
N GLN A 54 -0.28 2.76 23.51
CA GLN A 54 -0.15 4.14 23.95
C GLN A 54 0.76 4.96 23.04
N THR A 55 1.90 4.40 22.63
CA THR A 55 2.87 5.08 21.76
C THR A 55 2.30 5.30 20.36
N TYR A 56 1.68 4.27 19.77
CA TYR A 56 1.04 4.36 18.46
C TYR A 56 -0.11 5.37 18.45
N MET A 57 -0.97 5.37 19.48
CA MET A 57 -2.07 6.34 19.60
C MET A 57 -1.56 7.78 19.75
N ARG A 58 -0.45 7.98 20.48
CA ARG A 58 0.21 9.28 20.55
C ARG A 58 0.77 9.72 19.20
N ALA A 59 1.41 8.82 18.45
CA ALA A 59 1.90 9.09 17.10
C ALA A 59 0.76 9.46 16.15
N LEU A 60 -0.34 8.73 16.20
CA LEU A 60 -1.56 9.04 15.43
C LEU A 60 -2.09 10.43 15.76
N HIS A 61 -2.21 10.78 17.04
CA HIS A 61 -2.69 12.10 17.46
C HIS A 61 -1.78 13.22 16.93
N LYS A 62 -0.47 13.09 17.13
CA LYS A 62 0.53 14.07 16.65
C LYS A 62 0.53 14.24 15.13
N SER A 63 0.38 13.13 14.39
CA SER A 63 0.33 13.19 12.93
C SER A 63 -0.88 13.98 12.43
N ARG A 64 -2.01 13.90 13.13
CA ARG A 64 -3.25 14.61 12.80
C ARG A 64 -3.24 16.07 13.25
N SER A 65 -2.52 16.40 14.32
CA SER A 65 -2.39 17.77 14.81
C SER A 65 -1.35 18.60 14.05
N GLY A 66 -0.62 18.00 13.10
CA GLY A 66 0.40 18.67 12.29
C GLY A 66 1.84 18.53 12.81
N SER A 67 2.04 17.92 13.99
CA SER A 67 3.34 17.66 14.61
C SER A 67 4.06 16.46 13.95
N SER A 68 4.29 16.54 12.65
CA SER A 68 4.71 15.41 11.80
C SER A 68 6.06 14.80 12.20
N ALA A 69 7.06 15.63 12.52
CA ALA A 69 8.39 15.15 12.91
C ALA A 69 8.35 14.37 14.24
N GLU A 70 7.62 14.87 15.23
CA GLU A 70 7.42 14.18 16.51
C GLU A 70 6.59 12.91 16.35
N ALA A 71 5.62 12.91 15.44
CA ALA A 71 4.84 11.72 15.12
C ALA A 71 5.74 10.61 14.58
N LEU A 72 6.68 10.92 13.69
CA LEU A 72 7.64 9.93 13.16
C LEU A 72 8.52 9.33 14.24
N VAL A 73 8.94 10.10 15.25
CA VAL A 73 9.69 9.58 16.40
C VAL A 73 8.87 8.55 17.17
N ASP A 74 7.60 8.84 17.47
CA ASP A 74 6.74 7.90 18.18
C ASP A 74 6.34 6.70 17.31
N TYR A 75 6.12 6.89 16.00
CA TYR A 75 5.92 5.78 15.08
C TYR A 75 7.14 4.86 15.02
N GLN A 76 8.36 5.39 14.96
CA GLN A 76 9.56 4.56 14.96
C GLN A 76 9.64 3.69 16.22
N ARG A 77 9.36 4.26 17.40
CA ARG A 77 9.31 3.48 18.65
C ARG A 77 8.25 2.38 18.62
N ALA A 78 7.06 2.66 18.09
CA ALA A 78 6.01 1.66 17.94
C ALA A 78 6.40 0.58 16.90
N LEU A 79 7.10 0.97 15.83
CA LEU A 79 7.61 0.09 14.79
C LEU A 79 8.61 -0.91 15.38
N ASP A 80 9.54 -0.44 16.20
CA ASP A 80 10.58 -1.26 16.84
C ASP A 80 9.95 -2.28 17.80
N MET A 81 8.96 -1.87 18.62
CA MET A 81 8.22 -2.80 19.50
C MET A 81 7.48 -3.89 18.69
N ALA A 82 6.77 -3.50 17.62
CA ALA A 82 6.06 -4.47 16.79
C ALA A 82 7.00 -5.43 16.05
N LEU A 83 8.19 -4.95 15.68
CA LEU A 83 9.25 -5.76 15.09
C LEU A 83 9.77 -6.80 16.09
N GLU A 84 10.03 -6.40 17.34
CA GLU A 84 10.46 -7.30 18.42
C GLU A 84 9.41 -8.37 18.73
N ASP A 85 8.13 -7.98 18.85
CA ASP A 85 7.05 -8.88 19.29
C ASP A 85 6.51 -9.80 18.18
N GLY A 86 6.46 -9.29 16.95
CA GLY A 86 5.77 -9.94 15.82
C GLY A 86 6.62 -10.16 14.58
N GLY A 87 7.83 -9.61 14.53
CA GLY A 87 8.67 -9.62 13.35
C GLY A 87 8.16 -8.68 12.24
N PRO A 88 8.91 -8.55 11.13
CA PRO A 88 8.65 -7.53 10.12
C PRO A 88 7.38 -7.77 9.30
N GLN A 89 6.76 -8.95 9.44
CA GLN A 89 5.58 -9.37 8.70
C GLN A 89 4.31 -9.34 9.55
N CYS A 90 4.35 -8.88 10.81
CA CYS A 90 3.14 -8.72 11.60
C CYS A 90 2.29 -7.53 11.11
N LEU A 91 1.00 -7.57 11.42
CA LEU A 91 0.04 -6.55 10.99
C LEU A 91 0.34 -5.18 11.61
N GLU A 92 0.79 -5.16 12.84
CA GLU A 92 1.06 -3.95 13.63
C GLU A 92 2.27 -3.22 13.06
N HIS A 93 3.36 -3.94 12.76
CA HIS A 93 4.52 -3.39 12.06
C HIS A 93 4.14 -2.82 10.69
N ALA A 94 3.33 -3.55 9.91
CA ALA A 94 2.83 -3.06 8.62
C ALA A 94 1.93 -1.82 8.74
N THR A 95 1.10 -1.75 9.77
CA THR A 95 0.20 -0.62 10.01
C THR A 95 1.00 0.64 10.30
N VAL A 96 2.00 0.55 11.18
CA VAL A 96 2.90 1.67 11.49
C VAL A 96 3.63 2.15 10.22
N MET A 97 4.12 1.24 9.36
CA MET A 97 4.74 1.64 8.09
C MET A 97 3.78 2.39 7.16
N ILE A 98 2.53 1.96 7.04
CA ILE A 98 1.52 2.65 6.22
C ILE A 98 1.22 4.05 6.76
N ASP A 99 1.14 4.22 8.08
CA ASP A 99 0.90 5.53 8.67
C ASP A 99 2.13 6.45 8.60
N MET A 100 3.35 5.92 8.77
CA MET A 100 4.58 6.66 8.50
C MET A 100 4.65 7.14 7.05
N ALA A 101 4.21 6.32 6.09
CA ALA A 101 4.16 6.71 4.68
C ALA A 101 3.29 7.95 4.45
N ARG A 102 2.13 8.02 5.12
CA ARG A 102 1.24 9.18 5.07
C ARG A 102 1.92 10.43 5.60
N VAL A 103 2.63 10.33 6.73
CA VAL A 103 3.35 11.46 7.32
C VAL A 103 4.50 11.93 6.42
N HIS A 104 5.27 11.00 5.84
CA HIS A 104 6.31 11.37 4.89
C HIS A 104 5.74 12.07 3.66
N ALA A 105 4.61 11.62 3.13
CA ALA A 105 3.95 12.27 2.01
C ALA A 105 3.48 13.69 2.35
N THR A 106 2.90 13.91 3.54
CA THR A 106 2.49 15.26 3.98
C THR A 106 3.66 16.20 4.21
N MET A 107 4.84 15.65 4.57
CA MET A 107 6.08 16.40 4.70
C MET A 107 6.80 16.65 3.36
N GLY A 108 6.22 16.25 2.23
CA GLY A 108 6.84 16.44 0.92
C GLY A 108 7.95 15.44 0.58
N ASN A 109 7.97 14.28 1.25
CA ASN A 109 8.96 13.21 1.05
C ASN A 109 8.33 11.98 0.34
N PRO A 110 7.93 12.09 -0.94
CA PRO A 110 7.20 11.02 -1.62
C PRO A 110 8.03 9.74 -1.82
N GLY A 111 9.36 9.82 -1.90
CA GLY A 111 10.23 8.64 -1.99
C GLY A 111 10.17 7.76 -0.74
N LEU A 112 10.30 8.37 0.44
CA LEU A 112 10.15 7.67 1.72
C LEU A 112 8.73 7.13 1.92
N ALA A 113 7.72 7.87 1.45
CA ALA A 113 6.33 7.41 1.48
C ALA A 113 6.13 6.15 0.63
N VAL A 114 6.66 6.11 -0.59
CA VAL A 114 6.64 4.92 -1.46
C VAL A 114 7.35 3.74 -0.80
N GLU A 115 8.52 3.97 -0.19
CA GLU A 115 9.26 2.90 0.48
C GLU A 115 8.48 2.30 1.65
N CYS A 116 7.97 3.15 2.55
CA CYS A 116 7.23 2.71 3.72
C CYS A 116 5.93 1.98 3.33
N ALA A 117 5.13 2.57 2.43
CA ALA A 117 3.89 1.95 2.00
C ALA A 117 4.12 0.67 1.18
N GLY A 118 5.20 0.62 0.38
CA GLY A 118 5.60 -0.57 -0.37
C GLY A 118 5.98 -1.75 0.52
N LYS A 119 6.51 -1.50 1.72
CA LYS A 119 6.81 -2.55 2.72
C LYS A 119 5.57 -3.02 3.48
N GLY A 120 4.61 -2.13 3.77
CA GLY A 120 3.38 -2.48 4.52
C GLY A 120 2.28 -3.13 3.68
N LEU A 121 2.11 -2.70 2.43
CA LEU A 121 1.02 -3.15 1.55
C LEU A 121 0.96 -4.68 1.33
N PRO A 122 2.08 -5.43 1.22
CA PRO A 122 2.06 -6.89 1.05
C PRO A 122 1.51 -7.64 2.26
N VAL A 123 1.62 -7.06 3.46
CA VAL A 123 1.04 -7.62 4.68
C VAL A 123 -0.46 -7.37 4.67
N PHE A 124 -0.89 -6.17 4.28
CA PHE A 124 -2.31 -5.83 4.14
C PHE A 124 -2.99 -6.73 3.10
N GLU A 125 -2.31 -7.02 1.99
CA GLU A 125 -2.78 -7.95 0.96
C GLU A 125 -2.99 -9.36 1.52
N ARG A 126 -2.02 -9.88 2.27
CA ARG A 126 -2.13 -11.22 2.87
C ARG A 126 -3.14 -11.29 4.02
N TYR A 127 -3.34 -10.19 4.75
CA TYR A 127 -4.21 -10.17 5.93
C TYR A 127 -5.69 -9.94 5.61
N TRP A 128 -5.98 -9.08 4.63
CA TRP A 128 -7.35 -8.71 4.25
C TRP A 128 -7.73 -9.10 2.81
N GLY A 129 -6.75 -9.43 1.96
CA GLY A 129 -6.97 -9.71 0.54
C GLY A 129 -7.09 -8.45 -0.31
N ARG A 130 -6.73 -8.56 -1.60
CA ARG A 130 -6.82 -7.47 -2.59
C ARG A 130 -8.23 -6.89 -2.76
N GLY A 131 -9.25 -7.70 -2.48
CA GLY A 131 -10.65 -7.28 -2.57
C GLY A 131 -11.13 -6.46 -1.38
N SER A 132 -10.36 -6.32 -0.30
CA SER A 132 -10.77 -5.57 0.89
C SER A 132 -10.67 -4.08 0.69
N ARG A 133 -11.60 -3.34 1.30
CA ARG A 133 -11.56 -1.88 1.38
C ARG A 133 -10.28 -1.38 2.07
N ILE A 134 -9.78 -2.08 3.09
CA ILE A 134 -8.57 -1.67 3.84
C ILE A 134 -7.34 -1.75 2.94
N TYR A 135 -7.20 -2.83 2.17
CA TYR A 135 -6.13 -2.95 1.18
C TYR A 135 -6.26 -1.86 0.10
N ALA A 136 -7.47 -1.66 -0.44
CA ALA A 136 -7.69 -0.71 -1.51
C ALA A 136 -7.36 0.73 -1.09
N GLU A 137 -7.67 1.12 0.16
CA GLU A 137 -7.31 2.45 0.69
C GLU A 137 -5.79 2.63 0.78
N ALA A 138 -5.06 1.64 1.29
CA ALA A 138 -3.60 1.67 1.34
C ALA A 138 -2.95 1.68 -0.06
N ALA A 139 -3.49 0.90 -1.00
CA ALA A 139 -3.00 0.86 -2.37
C ALA A 139 -3.29 2.18 -3.12
N TYR A 140 -4.44 2.81 -2.88
CA TYR A 140 -4.75 4.15 -3.39
C TYR A 140 -3.75 5.20 -2.89
N ASP A 141 -3.42 5.18 -1.60
CA ASP A 141 -2.42 6.08 -1.02
C ASP A 141 -1.04 5.86 -1.66
N LEU A 142 -0.59 4.62 -1.80
CA LEU A 142 0.67 4.30 -2.47
C LEU A 142 0.69 4.77 -3.94
N ALA A 143 -0.40 4.60 -4.67
CA ALA A 143 -0.51 5.10 -6.05
C ALA A 143 -0.37 6.62 -6.11
N ARG A 144 -0.97 7.35 -5.16
CA ARG A 144 -0.76 8.81 -5.06
C ARG A 144 0.70 9.16 -4.76
N TYR A 145 1.37 8.38 -3.93
CA TYR A 145 2.80 8.60 -3.63
C TYR A 145 3.67 8.34 -4.85
N TYR A 146 3.38 7.31 -5.65
CA TYR A 146 4.06 7.09 -6.94
C TYR A 146 3.88 8.27 -7.90
N ALA A 147 2.67 8.81 -8.01
CA ALA A 147 2.43 9.99 -8.84
C ALA A 147 3.25 11.20 -8.39
N LEU A 148 3.33 11.45 -7.07
CA LEU A 148 4.16 12.52 -6.49
C LEU A 148 5.66 12.26 -6.66
N PHE A 149 6.08 10.99 -6.67
CA PHE A 149 7.46 10.57 -6.88
C PHE A 149 7.90 10.61 -8.36
N GLY A 150 7.02 11.03 -9.28
CA GLY A 150 7.33 11.12 -10.71
C GLY A 150 7.09 9.83 -11.49
N LYS A 151 6.28 8.91 -10.96
CA LYS A 151 5.89 7.64 -11.61
C LYS A 151 4.38 7.60 -11.89
N PRO A 152 3.86 8.48 -12.77
CA PRO A 152 2.41 8.60 -13.00
C PRO A 152 1.79 7.38 -13.71
N ARG A 153 2.56 6.64 -14.52
CA ARG A 153 2.08 5.41 -15.18
C ARG A 153 1.86 4.28 -14.16
N ASP A 154 2.85 4.02 -13.32
CA ASP A 154 2.75 3.02 -12.24
C ASP A 154 1.59 3.36 -11.28
N ALA A 155 1.42 4.65 -10.96
CA ALA A 155 0.29 5.13 -10.19
C ALA A 155 -1.05 4.82 -10.87
N LEU A 156 -1.18 5.11 -12.17
CA LEU A 156 -2.42 4.91 -12.91
C LEU A 156 -2.84 3.42 -12.93
N ASP A 157 -1.90 2.52 -13.19
CA ASP A 157 -2.14 1.07 -13.16
C ASP A 157 -2.69 0.62 -11.80
N MET A 158 -2.08 1.07 -10.71
CA MET A 158 -2.56 0.78 -9.34
C MET A 158 -3.96 1.33 -9.06
N LEU A 159 -4.27 2.55 -9.53
CA LEU A 159 -5.59 3.15 -9.29
C LEU A 159 -6.69 2.36 -10.01
N TYR A 160 -6.42 1.82 -11.20
CA TYR A 160 -7.37 0.94 -11.89
C TYR A 160 -7.61 -0.36 -11.12
N GLU A 161 -6.57 -0.96 -10.53
CA GLU A 161 -6.74 -2.16 -9.68
C GLU A 161 -7.67 -1.87 -8.48
N CYS A 162 -7.53 -0.71 -7.84
CA CYS A 162 -8.31 -0.33 -6.66
C CYS A 162 -9.77 0.04 -6.99
N ARG A 163 -10.04 0.49 -8.23
CA ARG A 163 -11.36 0.98 -8.66
C ARG A 163 -12.48 -0.03 -8.42
N ALA A 164 -12.24 -1.30 -8.71
CA ALA A 164 -13.25 -2.33 -8.52
C ALA A 164 -13.62 -2.52 -7.03
N ALA A 165 -12.64 -2.44 -6.12
CA ALA A 165 -12.88 -2.55 -4.69
C ALA A 165 -13.64 -1.33 -4.15
N TYR A 166 -13.29 -0.11 -4.59
CA TYR A 166 -14.00 1.11 -4.18
C TYR A 166 -15.47 1.09 -4.63
N LEU A 167 -15.72 0.76 -5.91
CA LEU A 167 -17.09 0.67 -6.43
C LEU A 167 -17.92 -0.38 -5.69
N ARG A 168 -17.32 -1.54 -5.38
CA ARG A 168 -18.00 -2.64 -4.69
C ARG A 168 -18.35 -2.30 -3.24
N HIS A 169 -17.43 -1.71 -2.49
CA HIS A 169 -17.58 -1.52 -1.03
C HIS A 169 -18.17 -0.17 -0.63
N LEU A 170 -17.96 0.86 -1.44
CA LEU A 170 -18.41 2.23 -1.13
C LEU A 170 -19.55 2.67 -2.06
N GLY A 171 -19.65 2.08 -3.24
CA GLY A 171 -20.59 2.52 -4.27
C GLY A 171 -20.04 3.66 -5.15
N PRO A 172 -20.72 3.94 -6.27
CA PRO A 172 -20.30 4.95 -7.25
C PRO A 172 -20.38 6.38 -6.71
N ASP A 173 -21.37 6.69 -5.87
CA ASP A 173 -21.65 8.05 -5.40
C ASP A 173 -20.84 8.45 -4.15
N HIS A 174 -20.05 7.52 -3.59
CA HIS A 174 -19.30 7.79 -2.39
C HIS A 174 -18.15 8.80 -2.65
N PRO A 175 -17.92 9.80 -1.78
CA PRO A 175 -16.90 10.83 -1.98
C PRO A 175 -15.50 10.29 -2.28
N LYS A 176 -15.09 9.21 -1.60
CA LYS A 176 -13.80 8.54 -1.85
C LYS A 176 -13.73 7.89 -3.25
N THR A 177 -14.83 7.32 -3.76
CA THR A 177 -14.89 6.78 -5.12
C THR A 177 -14.75 7.89 -6.14
N ALA A 178 -15.46 9.02 -5.93
CA ALA A 178 -15.32 10.19 -6.79
C ALA A 178 -13.88 10.75 -6.78
N GLN A 179 -13.21 10.76 -5.62
CA GLN A 179 -11.82 11.20 -5.52
C GLN A 179 -10.85 10.27 -6.29
N LEU A 180 -11.05 8.96 -6.19
CA LEU A 180 -10.28 7.98 -6.97
C LEU A 180 -10.40 8.25 -8.47
N LEU A 181 -11.62 8.37 -8.97
CA LEU A 181 -11.90 8.61 -10.39
C LEU A 181 -11.31 9.95 -10.88
N ARG A 182 -11.40 11.01 -10.08
CA ARG A 182 -10.75 12.29 -10.39
C ARG A 182 -9.23 12.14 -10.49
N THR A 183 -8.63 11.37 -9.60
CA THR A 183 -7.16 11.14 -9.61
C THR A 183 -6.74 10.40 -10.87
N ILE A 184 -7.47 9.35 -11.26
CA ILE A 184 -7.26 8.62 -12.53
C ILE A 184 -7.29 9.59 -13.70
N GLN A 185 -8.35 10.40 -13.82
CA GLN A 185 -8.51 11.32 -14.95
C GLN A 185 -7.42 12.40 -15.02
N ILE A 186 -6.96 12.88 -13.87
CA ILE A 186 -5.83 13.83 -13.79
C ILE A 186 -4.55 13.17 -14.31
N LEU A 187 -4.28 11.92 -13.93
CA LEU A 187 -3.08 11.22 -14.34
C LEU A 187 -3.12 10.84 -15.83
N GLU A 188 -4.26 10.35 -16.35
CA GLU A 188 -4.44 10.06 -17.78
C GLU A 188 -4.10 11.27 -18.66
N ARG A 189 -4.62 12.46 -18.31
CA ARG A 189 -4.31 13.71 -19.02
C ARG A 189 -2.83 14.07 -18.96
N ARG A 190 -2.16 13.82 -17.84
CA ARG A 190 -0.72 14.08 -17.66
C ARG A 190 0.16 13.10 -18.43
N THR A 191 -0.29 11.85 -18.60
CA THR A 191 0.47 10.81 -19.29
C THR A 191 0.26 10.80 -20.81
N GLY A 192 -0.56 11.71 -21.34
CA GLY A 192 -0.80 11.87 -22.77
C GLY A 192 -1.46 10.64 -23.37
N GLY A 193 -2.71 10.39 -22.98
CA GLY A 193 -3.54 9.32 -23.55
C GLY A 193 -3.52 9.30 -25.07
#